data_AF-A0AAX4FWY5-F1
#
_entry.id   AF-A0AAX4FWY5-F1
#
_cell.length_a   1.000
_cell.length_b   1.000
_cell.length_c   1.000
_cell.angle_alpha   90.00
_cell.angle_beta   90.00
_cell.angle_gamma   90.00
#
_symmetry.space_group_name_H-M   'P 1'
#
loop_
_entity.id
_entity.type
_entity.pdbx_description
1 polymer ?
#
loop_
_entity_poly.entity_id
_entity_poly.type
_entity_poly.pdbx_seq_one_letter_code
_entity_poly.pdbx_strand_id
1 'polypeptide(L)'
;MNAVMVVHGPAAFDAGDVERLMGLLRPRRVLVAGVMARTAAEESGLPVTCTDERPSRVLSDLREPAFLLNRGKTPESGRIFGEIVAGRLPGLVHVETSSGTVYCWNRGDAALAEEIALRTGCDLVLARSTAKPQDGQREIRGCIPGEAVFVNGVVIGTTTADTVVLAMENGSLKAVSGLDPKPHGFEKLLRSGLPDITRAWCKSGPVRSAPPRQGSRVCRGGRVAVVDHCGHTLYTAIGDDVCGVLAIGDDTTAVCGHICSHAGIPVFGVVDGDADAIVEPGYAPGSVVVEVIDGRDDDLGREIAKRRDLRASRWEDWVEETLNAIDGRVRILLDLRER
;
A
#
# COMPACT_ATOMS: atom_id res chain seq x y z
N MET A 1 16.29 22.95 -9.19
CA MET A 1 14.98 23.63 -9.00
C MET A 1 14.76 23.82 -7.50
N ASN A 2 14.21 24.94 -7.07
CA ASN A 2 13.90 25.15 -5.64
C ASN A 2 12.48 24.66 -5.31
N ALA A 3 12.25 23.36 -5.48
CA ALA A 3 10.96 22.73 -5.20
C ALA A 3 11.13 21.37 -4.51
N VAL A 4 10.12 20.97 -3.75
CA VAL A 4 9.99 19.64 -3.13
C VAL A 4 9.23 18.72 -4.08
N MET A 5 9.81 17.55 -4.37
CA MET A 5 9.11 16.50 -5.11
C MET A 5 8.43 15.56 -4.13
N VAL A 6 7.11 15.41 -4.22
CA VAL A 6 6.34 14.44 -3.42
C VAL A 6 5.96 13.28 -4.33
N VAL A 7 6.44 12.08 -4.04
CA VAL A 7 6.17 10.87 -4.83
C VAL A 7 5.08 10.06 -4.15
N HIS A 8 4.10 9.59 -4.92
CA HIS A 8 3.11 8.63 -4.46
C HIS A 8 3.13 7.34 -5.29
N GLY A 9 2.93 6.22 -4.60
CA GLY A 9 2.86 4.89 -5.20
C GLY A 9 4.24 4.33 -5.58
N PRO A 10 4.38 3.00 -5.66
CA PRO A 10 5.63 2.34 -6.05
C PRO A 10 5.94 2.49 -7.54
N ALA A 11 4.91 2.62 -8.39
CA ALA A 11 5.05 2.53 -9.85
C ALA A 11 6.03 3.55 -10.46
N ALA A 12 6.15 4.75 -9.88
CA ALA A 12 7.11 5.75 -10.33
C ALA A 12 8.58 5.37 -10.02
N PHE A 13 8.81 4.63 -8.93
CA PHE A 13 10.13 4.06 -8.62
C PHE A 13 10.41 2.88 -9.55
N ASP A 14 9.46 1.96 -9.67
CA ASP A 14 9.61 0.73 -10.45
C ASP A 14 9.88 1.01 -11.94
N ALA A 15 9.31 2.10 -12.47
CA ALA A 15 9.54 2.55 -13.86
C ALA A 15 10.77 3.47 -14.03
N GLY A 16 11.50 3.80 -12.97
CA GLY A 16 12.69 4.67 -13.01
C GLY A 16 12.38 6.16 -13.18
N ASP A 17 11.12 6.61 -13.05
CA ASP A 17 10.77 8.02 -13.21
C ASP A 17 11.36 8.89 -12.12
N VAL A 18 11.40 8.39 -10.89
CA VAL A 18 11.92 9.16 -9.74
C VAL A 18 13.38 9.51 -9.99
N GLU A 19 14.21 8.52 -10.35
CA GLU A 19 15.62 8.75 -10.66
C GLU A 19 15.79 9.73 -11.83
N ARG A 20 15.05 9.50 -12.92
CA ARG A 20 15.07 10.38 -14.10
C ARG A 20 14.72 11.83 -13.75
N LEU A 21 13.64 12.05 -13.00
CA LEU A 21 13.18 13.39 -12.61
C LEU A 21 14.08 14.03 -11.56
N MET A 22 14.70 13.26 -10.67
CA MET A 22 15.73 13.77 -9.76
C MET A 22 16.93 14.31 -10.55
N GLY A 23 17.42 13.57 -11.54
CA GLY A 23 18.52 14.00 -12.40
C GLY A 23 18.15 15.22 -13.25
N LEU A 24 16.96 15.20 -13.86
CA LEU A 24 16.48 16.26 -14.75
C LEU A 24 16.13 17.55 -14.02
N LEU A 25 15.39 17.48 -12.91
CA LEU A 25 14.82 18.65 -12.23
C LEU A 25 15.70 19.15 -11.08
N ARG A 26 16.48 18.25 -10.47
CA ARG A 26 17.27 18.49 -9.25
C ARG A 26 16.40 19.16 -8.17
N PRO A 27 15.36 18.46 -7.68
CA PRO A 27 14.53 18.99 -6.60
C PRO A 27 15.36 19.16 -5.33
N ARG A 28 14.93 20.06 -4.44
CA ARG A 28 15.61 20.32 -3.17
C ARG A 28 15.61 19.10 -2.24
N ARG A 29 14.48 18.38 -2.23
CA ARG A 29 14.29 17.12 -1.50
C ARG A 29 13.17 16.31 -2.15
N VAL A 30 13.17 15.02 -1.87
CA VAL A 30 12.17 14.06 -2.34
C VAL A 30 11.48 13.43 -1.14
N LEU A 31 10.16 13.58 -1.05
CA LEU A 31 9.32 13.00 -0.02
C LEU A 31 8.51 11.86 -0.62
N VAL A 32 8.44 10.71 0.05
CA VAL A 32 7.72 9.52 -0.43
C VAL A 32 6.57 9.21 0.50
N ALA A 33 5.35 9.22 -0.03
CA ALA A 33 4.12 8.97 0.73
C ALA A 33 3.51 7.61 0.38
N GLY A 34 3.41 6.75 1.40
CA GLY A 34 2.74 5.45 1.32
C GLY A 34 3.69 4.26 1.45
N VAL A 35 3.16 3.17 2.02
CA VAL A 35 3.94 2.00 2.45
C VAL A 35 4.65 1.29 1.29
N MET A 36 3.94 0.98 0.21
CA MET A 36 4.58 0.34 -0.95
C MET A 36 5.52 1.29 -1.71
N ALA A 37 5.23 2.60 -1.69
CA ALA A 37 6.15 3.59 -2.25
C ALA A 37 7.45 3.64 -1.45
N ARG A 38 7.37 3.52 -0.12
CA ARG A 38 8.55 3.37 0.76
C ARG A 38 9.34 2.11 0.43
N THR A 39 8.71 0.96 0.26
CA THR A 39 9.41 -0.27 -0.16
C THR A 39 10.15 -0.09 -1.47
N ALA A 40 9.49 0.44 -2.50
CA ALA A 40 10.14 0.69 -3.79
C ALA A 40 11.27 1.72 -3.69
N ALA A 41 11.12 2.71 -2.80
CA ALA A 41 12.15 3.71 -2.54
C ALA A 41 13.38 3.11 -1.84
N GLU A 42 13.20 2.34 -0.78
CA GLU A 42 14.29 1.65 -0.07
C GLU A 42 15.03 0.70 -1.03
N GLU A 43 14.28 -0.06 -1.84
CA GLU A 43 14.84 -0.94 -2.87
C GLU A 43 15.63 -0.21 -3.96
N SER A 44 15.24 1.03 -4.29
CA SER A 44 15.92 1.84 -5.31
C SER A 44 17.27 2.39 -4.85
N GLY A 45 17.50 2.49 -3.53
CA GLY A 45 18.68 3.14 -2.96
C GLY A 45 18.76 4.65 -3.20
N LEU A 46 17.69 5.28 -3.70
CA LEU A 46 17.66 6.72 -3.96
C LEU A 46 17.61 7.51 -2.63
N PRO A 47 18.27 8.69 -2.56
CA PRO A 47 18.30 9.50 -1.36
C PRO A 47 16.97 10.26 -1.18
N VAL A 48 16.00 9.60 -0.55
CA VAL A 48 14.66 10.13 -0.30
C VAL A 48 14.31 10.12 1.18
N THR A 49 13.23 10.81 1.55
CA THR A 49 12.65 10.75 2.90
C THR A 49 11.23 10.21 2.84
N CYS A 50 10.98 9.10 3.52
CA CYS A 50 9.67 8.47 3.56
C CYS A 50 8.78 9.06 4.67
N THR A 51 7.47 9.05 4.44
CA THR A 51 6.45 9.45 5.40
C THR A 51 5.23 8.54 5.27
N ASP A 52 4.59 8.30 6.42
CA ASP A 52 3.36 7.50 6.50
C ASP A 52 2.10 8.36 6.27
N GLU A 53 2.26 9.68 6.08
CA GLU A 53 1.17 10.61 5.83
C GLU A 53 0.65 10.57 4.38
N ARG A 54 -0.60 11.01 4.21
CA ARG A 54 -1.24 11.07 2.89
C ARG A 54 -0.57 12.13 2.00
N PRO A 55 -0.46 11.92 0.67
CA PRO A 55 0.14 12.90 -0.23
C PRO A 55 -0.47 14.30 -0.09
N SER A 56 -1.80 14.40 0.01
CA SER A 56 -2.49 15.69 0.19
C SER A 56 -2.13 16.40 1.50
N ARG A 57 -1.85 15.65 2.57
CA ARG A 57 -1.44 16.23 3.85
C ARG A 57 0.03 16.66 3.84
N VAL A 58 0.89 15.83 3.26
CA VAL A 58 2.30 16.19 3.01
C VAL A 58 2.36 17.48 2.21
N LEU A 59 1.59 17.58 1.12
CA LEU A 59 1.55 18.78 0.27
C LEU A 59 0.92 19.99 0.97
N SER A 60 -0.10 19.81 1.83
CA SER A 60 -0.72 20.93 2.56
C SER A 60 0.20 21.54 3.61
N ASP A 61 1.07 20.72 4.21
CA ASP A 61 1.95 21.13 5.29
C ASP A 61 3.24 21.80 4.78
N LEU A 62 3.54 21.63 3.48
CA LEU A 62 4.67 22.29 2.82
C LEU A 62 4.38 23.78 2.57
N ARG A 63 5.30 24.63 3.03
CA ARG A 63 5.31 26.08 2.73
C ARG A 63 6.17 26.45 1.52
N GLU A 64 6.92 25.48 1.02
CA GLU A 64 7.83 25.62 -0.12
C GLU A 64 7.11 25.22 -1.42
N PRO A 65 7.55 25.69 -2.60
CA PRO A 65 7.06 25.19 -3.88
C PRO A 65 7.19 23.66 -3.93
N ALA A 66 6.13 22.97 -4.32
CA ALA A 66 6.09 21.52 -4.34
C ALA A 66 5.26 21.01 -5.52
N PHE A 67 5.61 19.83 -6.00
CA PHE A 67 4.83 19.11 -7.02
C PHE A 67 4.67 17.65 -6.64
N LEU A 68 3.53 17.08 -7.02
CA LEU A 68 3.24 15.66 -6.91
C LEU A 68 3.78 14.94 -8.14
N LEU A 69 4.54 13.86 -7.93
CA LEU A 69 4.92 12.90 -8.96
C LEU A 69 4.08 11.64 -8.77
N ASN A 70 3.39 11.22 -9.82
CA ASN A 70 2.60 10.00 -9.86
C ASN A 70 2.80 9.25 -11.18
N ARG A 71 2.63 7.93 -11.12
CA ARG A 71 2.46 7.07 -12.29
C ARG A 71 1.15 6.31 -12.15
N GLY A 72 0.13 6.76 -12.85
CA GLY A 72 -1.15 6.04 -12.95
C GLY A 72 -0.99 4.69 -13.62
N LYS A 73 -1.90 3.74 -13.30
CA LYS A 73 -2.01 2.45 -14.01
C LYS A 73 -2.32 2.68 -15.49
N THR A 74 -3.08 3.75 -15.74
CA THR A 74 -3.43 4.30 -17.04
C THR A 74 -3.35 5.83 -16.95
N PRO A 75 -3.20 6.53 -18.10
CA PRO A 75 -3.32 7.99 -18.14
C PRO A 75 -4.56 8.54 -17.40
N GLU A 76 -5.71 7.89 -17.59
CA GLU A 76 -6.97 8.31 -16.97
C GLU A 76 -6.96 8.13 -15.45
N SER A 77 -6.55 6.96 -14.95
CA SER A 77 -6.45 6.73 -13.49
C SER A 77 -5.43 7.67 -12.83
N GLY A 78 -4.34 7.99 -13.53
CA GLY A 78 -3.34 8.97 -13.10
C GLY A 78 -3.91 10.39 -12.96
N ARG A 79 -4.63 10.85 -14.01
CA ARG A 79 -5.36 12.12 -13.98
C ARG A 79 -6.38 12.16 -12.83
N ILE A 80 -7.19 11.12 -12.66
CA ILE A 80 -8.20 11.00 -11.60
C ILE A 80 -7.54 11.10 -10.21
N PHE A 81 -6.40 10.42 -10.00
CA PHE A 81 -5.66 10.52 -8.75
C PHE A 81 -5.19 11.95 -8.48
N GLY A 82 -4.63 12.63 -9.50
CA GLY A 82 -4.28 14.04 -9.43
C GLY A 82 -5.46 14.93 -9.05
N GLU A 83 -6.63 14.71 -9.66
CA GLU A 83 -7.86 15.45 -9.34
C GLU A 83 -8.31 15.25 -7.87
N ILE A 84 -8.22 14.02 -7.36
CA ILE A 84 -8.57 13.68 -5.96
C ILE A 84 -7.64 14.40 -4.97
N VAL A 85 -6.33 14.45 -5.25
CA VAL A 85 -5.38 15.17 -4.40
C VAL A 85 -5.62 16.68 -4.49
N ALA A 86 -5.83 17.21 -5.71
CA ALA A 86 -6.13 18.62 -5.94
C ALA A 86 -7.42 19.08 -5.27
N GLY A 87 -8.44 18.22 -5.15
CA GLY A 87 -9.70 18.54 -4.46
C GLY A 87 -9.53 18.84 -2.96
N ARG A 88 -8.38 18.49 -2.38
CA ARG A 88 -8.03 18.74 -0.97
C ARG A 88 -7.05 19.90 -0.79
N LEU A 89 -6.66 20.57 -1.88
CA LEU A 89 -5.62 21.58 -1.90
C LEU A 89 -6.08 22.86 -2.62
N PRO A 90 -5.58 24.04 -2.22
CA PRO A 90 -5.90 25.29 -2.92
C PRO A 90 -5.31 25.34 -4.35
N GLY A 91 -4.21 24.61 -4.58
CA GLY A 91 -3.47 24.50 -5.83
C GLY A 91 -2.55 23.29 -5.81
N LEU A 92 -2.30 22.67 -6.97
CA LEU A 92 -1.41 21.52 -7.10
C LEU A 92 -0.72 21.53 -8.46
N VAL A 93 0.61 21.36 -8.45
CA VAL A 93 1.36 20.93 -9.64
C VAL A 93 1.52 19.42 -9.58
N HIS A 94 1.07 18.72 -10.61
CA HIS A 94 1.03 17.26 -10.67
C HIS A 94 1.69 16.78 -11.96
N VAL A 95 2.75 15.98 -11.84
CA VAL A 95 3.45 15.33 -12.94
C VAL A 95 2.93 13.90 -13.04
N GLU A 96 2.13 13.62 -14.07
CA GLU A 96 1.64 12.29 -14.41
C GLU A 96 2.52 11.67 -15.49
N THR A 97 3.33 10.70 -15.10
CA THR A 97 4.38 10.15 -15.97
C THR A 97 3.89 9.02 -16.88
N SER A 98 2.70 8.46 -16.66
CA SER A 98 2.10 7.50 -17.60
C SER A 98 1.62 8.17 -18.89
N SER A 99 1.23 9.45 -18.84
CA SER A 99 0.80 10.23 -20.00
C SER A 99 1.84 11.27 -20.45
N GLY A 100 2.86 11.55 -19.62
CA GLY A 100 3.81 12.61 -19.91
C GLY A 100 3.17 14.00 -19.80
N THR A 101 2.33 14.21 -18.80
CA THR A 101 1.56 15.45 -18.62
C THR A 101 1.85 16.10 -17.27
N VAL A 102 2.10 17.41 -17.28
CA VAL A 102 2.11 18.26 -16.11
C VAL A 102 0.75 18.94 -16.00
N TYR A 103 0.00 18.62 -14.96
CA TYR A 103 -1.23 19.30 -14.63
C TYR A 103 -0.97 20.42 -13.62
N CYS A 104 -1.42 21.62 -13.96
CA CYS A 104 -1.57 22.71 -12.99
C CYS A 104 -3.04 22.78 -12.57
N TRP A 105 -3.35 22.18 -11.43
CA TRP A 105 -4.69 22.12 -10.87
C TRP A 105 -5.03 23.35 -10.04
N ASN A 106 -6.26 23.83 -10.16
CA ASN A 106 -6.82 24.92 -9.36
C ASN A 106 -5.94 26.19 -9.44
N ARG A 107 -5.44 26.68 -8.30
CA ARG A 107 -4.49 27.80 -8.22
C ARG A 107 -3.05 27.30 -7.99
N GLY A 108 -2.68 26.21 -8.66
CA GLY A 108 -1.32 25.68 -8.63
C GLY A 108 -0.30 26.70 -9.11
N ASP A 109 0.97 26.50 -8.73
CA ASP A 109 2.07 27.35 -9.15
C ASP A 109 2.34 27.17 -10.66
N ALA A 110 1.84 28.11 -11.46
CA ALA A 110 1.96 28.06 -12.92
C ALA A 110 3.42 28.14 -13.38
N ALA A 111 4.25 28.95 -12.72
CA ALA A 111 5.66 29.10 -13.08
C ALA A 111 6.42 27.79 -12.84
N LEU A 112 6.15 27.12 -11.70
CA LEU A 112 6.70 25.79 -11.43
C LEU A 112 6.23 24.76 -12.46
N ALA A 113 4.94 24.76 -12.81
CA ALA A 113 4.39 23.82 -13.79
C ALA A 113 5.00 24.02 -15.19
N GLU A 114 5.17 25.26 -15.64
CA GLU A 114 5.84 25.62 -16.89
C GLU A 114 7.32 25.20 -16.90
N GLU A 115 8.05 25.47 -15.81
CA GLU A 115 9.46 25.05 -15.70
C GLU A 115 9.60 23.53 -15.79
N ILE A 116 8.74 22.78 -15.10
CA ILE A 116 8.75 21.31 -15.14
C ILE A 116 8.45 20.83 -16.55
N ALA A 117 7.36 21.30 -17.17
CA ALA A 117 6.95 20.90 -18.51
C ALA A 117 8.07 21.12 -19.54
N LEU A 118 8.71 22.30 -19.50
CA LEU A 118 9.83 22.63 -20.37
C LEU A 118 11.03 21.68 -20.18
N ARG A 119 11.39 21.38 -18.93
CA ARG A 119 12.57 20.56 -18.61
C ARG A 119 12.35 19.07 -18.84
N THR A 120 11.10 18.60 -18.75
CA THR A 120 10.75 17.19 -18.97
C THR A 120 10.26 16.90 -20.38
N GLY A 121 9.91 17.93 -21.16
CA GLY A 121 9.25 17.78 -22.46
C GLY A 121 7.81 17.30 -22.35
N CYS A 122 7.17 17.46 -21.18
CA CYS A 122 5.80 17.04 -20.93
C CYS A 122 4.80 18.11 -21.37
N ASP A 123 3.58 17.68 -21.70
CA ASP A 123 2.49 18.61 -22.00
C ASP A 123 2.03 19.33 -20.73
N LEU A 124 1.77 20.64 -20.81
CA LEU A 124 1.19 21.41 -19.70
C LEU A 124 -0.32 21.55 -19.88
N VAL A 125 -1.08 21.14 -18.86
CA VAL A 125 -2.54 21.22 -18.84
C VAL A 125 -3.01 22.00 -17.61
N LEU A 126 -3.78 23.07 -17.85
CA LEU A 126 -4.50 23.76 -16.79
C LEU A 126 -5.81 23.02 -16.51
N ALA A 127 -6.04 22.67 -15.25
CA ALA A 127 -7.21 21.89 -14.85
C ALA A 127 -7.81 22.40 -13.54
N ARG A 128 -9.08 22.04 -13.28
CA ARG A 128 -9.76 22.33 -12.02
C ARG A 128 -10.30 21.03 -11.44
N SER A 129 -10.14 20.84 -10.14
CA SER A 129 -10.78 19.74 -9.45
C SER A 129 -12.27 20.04 -9.33
N THR A 130 -13.08 19.12 -9.83
CA THR A 130 -14.55 19.19 -9.75
C THR A 130 -15.13 18.22 -8.73
N ALA A 131 -14.27 17.43 -8.10
CA ALA A 131 -14.63 16.41 -7.13
C ALA A 131 -15.32 17.04 -5.91
N LYS A 132 -16.66 17.03 -5.92
CA LYS A 132 -17.46 17.24 -4.71
C LYS A 132 -17.83 15.88 -4.13
N PRO A 133 -17.66 15.68 -2.81
CA PRO A 133 -18.27 14.54 -2.15
C PRO A 133 -19.78 14.57 -2.41
N GLN A 134 -20.35 13.46 -2.86
CA GLN A 134 -21.80 13.27 -2.82
C GLN A 134 -22.17 12.77 -1.42
N ASP A 135 -23.17 13.38 -0.80
CA ASP A 135 -23.61 12.96 0.54
C ASP A 135 -24.04 11.50 0.52
N GLY A 136 -23.45 10.69 1.40
CA GLY A 136 -23.78 9.28 1.59
C GLY A 136 -23.25 8.32 0.51
N GLN A 137 -22.58 8.81 -0.54
CA GLN A 137 -22.01 7.97 -1.60
C GLN A 137 -20.51 8.21 -1.80
N ARG A 138 -19.82 7.17 -2.27
CA ARG A 138 -18.40 7.22 -2.63
C ARG A 138 -18.17 6.55 -3.97
N GLU A 139 -17.72 7.33 -4.94
CA GLU A 139 -17.24 6.83 -6.22
C GLU A 139 -15.75 6.50 -6.14
N ILE A 140 -15.38 5.32 -6.63
CA ILE A 140 -14.00 4.88 -6.86
C ILE A 140 -13.85 4.78 -8.38
N ARG A 141 -13.25 5.81 -8.98
CA ARG A 141 -13.10 5.95 -10.44
C ARG A 141 -11.71 5.49 -10.90
N GLY A 142 -11.58 5.16 -12.17
CA GLY A 142 -10.30 4.72 -12.77
C GLY A 142 -9.94 3.27 -12.40
N CYS A 143 -10.96 2.46 -12.15
CA CYS A 143 -10.85 1.02 -11.96
C CYS A 143 -10.63 0.31 -13.31
N ILE A 144 -10.00 -0.86 -13.26
CA ILE A 144 -9.90 -1.79 -14.40
C ILE A 144 -10.69 -3.04 -14.02
N PRO A 145 -11.69 -3.48 -14.80
CA PRO A 145 -12.47 -4.69 -14.51
C PRO A 145 -11.58 -5.89 -14.15
N GLY A 146 -11.92 -6.59 -13.06
CA GLY A 146 -11.12 -7.68 -12.49
C GLY A 146 -10.16 -7.26 -11.36
N GLU A 147 -9.98 -5.97 -11.10
CA GLU A 147 -9.17 -5.50 -9.98
C GLU A 147 -9.86 -5.63 -8.62
N ALA A 148 -9.10 -6.01 -7.59
CA ALA A 148 -9.51 -5.90 -6.20
C ALA A 148 -9.80 -4.45 -5.80
N VAL A 149 -10.85 -4.23 -5.01
CA VAL A 149 -11.28 -2.92 -4.51
C VAL A 149 -11.09 -2.86 -3.01
N PHE A 150 -10.37 -1.84 -2.55
CA PHE A 150 -10.03 -1.65 -1.15
C PHE A 150 -10.82 -0.52 -0.54
N VAL A 151 -11.22 -0.70 0.72
CA VAL A 151 -11.68 0.36 1.61
C VAL A 151 -10.87 0.26 2.90
N ASN A 152 -10.11 1.31 3.24
CA ASN A 152 -9.20 1.36 4.40
C ASN A 152 -8.26 0.14 4.51
N GLY A 153 -7.82 -0.40 3.36
CA GLY A 153 -6.91 -1.54 3.31
C GLY A 153 -7.57 -2.91 3.34
N VAL A 154 -8.90 -2.99 3.51
CA VAL A 154 -9.67 -4.25 3.39
C VAL A 154 -10.21 -4.39 1.97
N VAL A 155 -9.99 -5.54 1.35
CA VAL A 155 -10.60 -5.87 0.06
C VAL A 155 -12.08 -6.18 0.27
N ILE A 156 -12.94 -5.46 -0.44
CA ILE A 156 -14.40 -5.62 -0.35
C ILE A 156 -15.01 -6.32 -1.57
N GLY A 157 -14.20 -6.68 -2.56
CA GLY A 157 -14.66 -7.32 -3.78
C GLY A 157 -13.84 -6.93 -4.99
N THR A 158 -14.36 -7.30 -6.15
CA THR A 158 -13.70 -7.14 -7.44
C THR A 158 -14.49 -6.17 -8.30
N THR A 159 -13.81 -5.21 -8.92
CA THR A 159 -14.49 -4.23 -9.79
C THR A 159 -14.98 -4.90 -11.07
N THR A 160 -16.21 -4.60 -11.48
CA THR A 160 -16.83 -5.08 -12.73
C THR A 160 -16.92 -3.98 -13.79
N ALA A 161 -16.62 -2.73 -13.41
CA ALA A 161 -16.65 -1.56 -14.26
C ALA A 161 -15.43 -0.66 -14.02
N ASP A 162 -15.35 0.46 -14.74
CA ASP A 162 -14.33 1.50 -14.55
C ASP A 162 -14.58 2.39 -13.31
N THR A 163 -15.77 2.28 -12.74
CA THR A 163 -16.23 3.04 -11.58
C THR A 163 -17.02 2.13 -10.64
N VAL A 164 -16.64 2.13 -9.37
CA VAL A 164 -17.40 1.49 -8.28
C VAL A 164 -18.12 2.57 -7.49
N VAL A 165 -19.38 2.34 -7.18
CA VAL A 165 -20.17 3.23 -6.32
C VAL A 165 -20.54 2.50 -5.03
N LEU A 166 -20.13 3.07 -3.91
CA LEU A 166 -20.48 2.60 -2.56
C LEU A 166 -21.44 3.58 -1.89
N ALA A 167 -22.37 3.08 -1.10
CA ALA A 167 -23.27 3.90 -0.29
C ALA A 167 -23.35 3.39 1.14
N MET A 168 -23.64 4.31 2.06
CA MET A 168 -24.04 3.98 3.43
C MET A 168 -25.57 3.96 3.51
N GLU A 169 -26.16 2.78 3.68
CA GLU A 169 -27.60 2.59 3.86
C GLU A 169 -27.86 1.93 5.23
N ASN A 170 -28.73 2.53 6.06
CA ASN A 170 -29.13 1.97 7.37
C ASN A 170 -27.96 1.55 8.28
N GLY A 171 -26.87 2.33 8.28
CA GLY A 171 -25.68 2.00 9.07
C GLY A 171 -24.91 0.79 8.54
N SER A 172 -25.04 0.46 7.26
CA SER A 172 -24.33 -0.63 6.57
C SER A 172 -23.69 -0.11 5.28
N LEU A 173 -22.48 -0.57 4.96
CA LEU A 173 -21.84 -0.28 3.67
C LEU A 173 -22.41 -1.21 2.60
N LYS A 174 -22.79 -0.65 1.45
CA LYS A 174 -23.36 -1.40 0.32
C LYS A 174 -22.71 -1.00 -1.00
N ALA A 175 -22.51 -1.99 -1.87
CA ALA A 175 -22.18 -1.75 -3.26
C ALA A 175 -23.44 -1.37 -4.04
N VAL A 176 -23.44 -0.18 -4.64
CA VAL A 176 -24.53 0.31 -5.49
C VAL A 176 -24.34 -0.17 -6.93
N SER A 177 -23.10 -0.06 -7.45
CA SER A 177 -22.76 -0.50 -8.80
C SER A 177 -21.25 -0.74 -8.96
N GLY A 178 -20.88 -1.45 -10.02
CA GLY A 178 -19.50 -1.62 -10.46
C GLY A 178 -18.63 -2.54 -9.59
N LEU A 179 -19.20 -3.24 -8.61
CA LEU A 179 -18.50 -4.16 -7.72
C LEU A 179 -19.20 -5.52 -7.70
N ASP A 180 -18.41 -6.58 -7.81
CA ASP A 180 -18.76 -7.93 -7.37
C ASP A 180 -18.36 -8.08 -5.89
N PRO A 181 -19.29 -8.05 -4.93
CA PRO A 181 -18.96 -7.97 -3.51
C PRO A 181 -18.32 -9.25 -2.98
N LYS A 182 -17.28 -9.11 -2.15
CA LYS A 182 -16.72 -10.18 -1.31
C LYS A 182 -17.34 -10.08 0.10
N PRO A 183 -18.32 -10.92 0.49
CA PRO A 183 -19.04 -10.76 1.76
C PRO A 183 -18.12 -10.66 2.99
N HIS A 184 -17.06 -11.47 3.01
CA HIS A 184 -16.10 -11.50 4.10
C HIS A 184 -15.36 -10.14 4.29
N GLY A 185 -15.10 -9.42 3.20
CA GLY A 185 -14.51 -8.07 3.26
C GLY A 185 -15.43 -7.04 3.94
N PHE A 186 -16.73 -7.11 3.67
CA PHE A 186 -17.72 -6.25 4.34
C PHE A 186 -17.83 -6.59 5.84
N GLU A 187 -17.79 -7.88 6.19
CA GLU A 187 -17.76 -8.31 7.60
C GLU A 187 -16.53 -7.77 8.34
N LYS A 188 -15.34 -7.84 7.71
CA LYS A 188 -14.08 -7.30 8.27
C LYS A 188 -14.18 -5.79 8.53
N LEU A 189 -14.77 -5.02 7.60
CA LEU A 189 -15.03 -3.60 7.80
C LEU A 189 -16.02 -3.31 8.94
N LEU A 190 -17.10 -4.09 9.03
CA LEU A 190 -18.10 -3.93 10.09
C LEU A 190 -17.48 -4.17 11.47
N ARG A 191 -16.66 -5.22 11.62
CA ARG A 191 -15.97 -5.54 12.87
C ARG A 191 -14.95 -4.47 13.29
N SER A 192 -14.29 -3.85 12.32
CA SER A 192 -13.29 -2.81 12.54
C SER A 192 -13.90 -1.43 12.84
N GLY A 193 -15.23 -1.32 12.80
CA GLY A 193 -15.96 -0.06 12.84
C GLY A 193 -16.14 0.50 11.43
N LEU A 194 -17.40 0.68 11.02
CA LEU A 194 -17.71 1.15 9.67
C LEU A 194 -17.06 2.52 9.43
N PRO A 195 -16.27 2.65 8.35
CA PRO A 195 -15.62 3.91 8.07
C PRO A 195 -16.63 4.92 7.56
N ASP A 196 -16.36 6.20 7.82
CA ASP A 196 -16.97 7.27 7.05
C ASP A 196 -16.52 7.12 5.58
N ILE A 197 -17.42 6.63 4.73
CA ILE A 197 -17.10 6.28 3.34
C ILE A 197 -16.68 7.51 2.52
N THR A 198 -17.10 8.71 2.93
CA THR A 198 -16.69 9.96 2.29
C THR A 198 -15.21 10.30 2.58
N ARG A 199 -14.66 9.78 3.68
CA ARG A 199 -13.28 10.00 4.14
C ARG A 199 -12.39 8.75 4.02
N ALA A 200 -12.99 7.60 3.76
CA ALA A 200 -12.31 6.32 3.62
C ALA A 200 -11.24 6.38 2.52
N TRP A 201 -10.16 5.63 2.74
CA TRP A 201 -9.18 5.37 1.69
C TRP A 201 -9.76 4.32 0.77
N CYS A 202 -10.03 4.71 -0.47
CA CYS A 202 -10.50 3.79 -1.50
C CYS A 202 -9.49 3.73 -2.63
N LYS A 203 -9.18 2.52 -3.10
CA LYS A 203 -8.35 2.28 -4.29
C LYS A 203 -8.77 0.99 -4.96
N SER A 204 -8.41 0.84 -6.23
CA SER A 204 -8.52 -0.41 -6.98
C SER A 204 -7.15 -0.85 -7.51
N GLY A 205 -7.01 -2.15 -7.72
CA GLY A 205 -5.84 -2.76 -8.34
C GLY A 205 -4.72 -3.09 -7.35
N PRO A 206 -3.63 -3.69 -7.85
CA PRO A 206 -2.56 -4.21 -7.01
C PRO A 206 -1.93 -3.11 -6.15
N VAL A 207 -1.36 -3.49 -5.00
CA VAL A 207 -0.61 -2.56 -4.15
C VAL A 207 0.78 -2.27 -4.71
N ARG A 208 1.35 -3.22 -5.47
CA ARG A 208 2.57 -3.09 -6.26
C ARG A 208 2.62 -4.19 -7.33
N SER A 209 3.16 -3.90 -8.50
CA SER A 209 3.27 -4.85 -9.62
C SER A 209 4.68 -5.41 -9.82
N ALA A 210 5.72 -4.69 -9.38
CA ALA A 210 7.07 -5.24 -9.40
C ALA A 210 7.22 -6.32 -8.32
N PRO A 211 7.97 -7.41 -8.59
CA PRO A 211 8.28 -8.40 -7.57
C PRO A 211 9.20 -7.81 -6.49
N PRO A 212 9.16 -8.32 -5.26
CA PRO A 212 10.00 -7.82 -4.17
C PRO A 212 11.47 -8.17 -4.40
N ARG A 213 12.37 -7.29 -3.95
CA ARG A 213 13.80 -7.62 -3.90
C ARG A 213 14.11 -8.48 -2.67
N GLN A 214 15.22 -9.19 -2.72
CA GLN A 214 15.73 -9.97 -1.59
C GLN A 214 16.75 -9.15 -0.81
N GLY A 215 16.51 -9.02 0.48
CA GLY A 215 17.44 -8.44 1.44
C GLY A 215 18.43 -9.47 1.98
N SER A 216 19.47 -8.97 2.65
CA SER A 216 20.51 -9.80 3.25
C SER A 216 20.60 -9.64 4.77
N ARG A 217 19.55 -9.13 5.42
CA ARG A 217 19.55 -8.99 6.88
C ARG A 217 19.55 -10.38 7.52
N VAL A 218 20.40 -10.55 8.51
CA VAL A 218 20.48 -11.79 9.30
C VAL A 218 20.30 -11.41 10.77
N CYS A 219 19.04 -11.34 11.21
CA CYS A 219 18.70 -11.16 12.62
C CYS A 219 18.23 -12.51 13.16
N ARG A 220 19.01 -13.14 14.04
CA ARG A 220 18.67 -14.49 14.52
C ARG A 220 17.67 -14.48 15.67
N GLY A 221 17.65 -13.45 16.51
CA GLY A 221 16.81 -13.39 17.70
C GLY A 221 16.47 -11.95 18.07
N GLY A 222 15.37 -11.76 18.78
CA GLY A 222 14.78 -10.45 19.00
C GLY A 222 13.29 -10.52 19.24
N ARG A 223 12.60 -9.42 18.95
CA ARG A 223 11.15 -9.32 19.03
C ARG A 223 10.51 -9.93 17.78
N VAL A 224 9.39 -10.62 17.95
CA VAL A 224 8.48 -11.03 16.88
C VAL A 224 7.41 -9.96 16.75
N ALA A 225 7.35 -9.29 15.59
CA ALA A 225 6.30 -8.32 15.32
C ALA A 225 5.01 -9.05 14.90
N VAL A 226 3.86 -8.61 15.40
CA VAL A 226 2.55 -9.15 14.99
C VAL A 226 1.87 -8.16 14.07
N VAL A 227 1.45 -8.61 12.90
CA VAL A 227 0.68 -7.82 11.93
C VAL A 227 -0.62 -8.53 11.64
N ASP A 228 -1.71 -7.97 12.14
CA ASP A 228 -3.07 -8.47 12.01
C ASP A 228 -3.86 -7.49 11.13
N HIS A 229 -4.13 -7.88 9.88
CA HIS A 229 -4.95 -7.10 8.92
C HIS A 229 -4.50 -5.64 8.69
N CYS A 230 -3.25 -5.32 9.04
CA CYS A 230 -2.71 -3.95 9.05
C CYS A 230 -1.34 -3.87 8.37
N GLY A 231 -1.17 -4.51 7.20
CA GLY A 231 0.10 -4.49 6.46
C GLY A 231 0.64 -3.08 6.16
N HIS A 232 -0.24 -2.07 6.09
CA HIS A 232 0.13 -0.67 5.93
C HIS A 232 0.82 -0.04 7.15
N THR A 233 0.87 -0.72 8.30
CA THR A 233 1.57 -0.27 9.52
C THR A 233 2.93 -0.93 9.69
N LEU A 234 3.31 -1.86 8.81
CA LEU A 234 4.45 -2.75 8.99
C LEU A 234 5.76 -2.00 9.29
N TYR A 235 6.05 -0.91 8.57
CA TYR A 235 7.26 -0.11 8.79
C TYR A 235 7.36 0.56 10.16
N THR A 236 6.25 0.71 10.88
CA THR A 236 6.25 1.17 12.28
C THR A 236 6.48 0.03 13.26
N ALA A 237 6.18 -1.21 12.85
CA ALA A 237 6.30 -2.42 13.66
C ALA A 237 7.69 -3.07 13.54
N ILE A 238 8.32 -2.99 12.36
CA ILE A 238 9.64 -3.56 12.07
C ILE A 238 10.75 -2.55 12.40
N GLY A 239 11.59 -2.92 13.37
CA GLY A 239 12.76 -2.15 13.79
C GLY A 239 14.01 -3.03 13.84
N ASP A 240 15.12 -2.47 14.32
CA ASP A 240 16.40 -3.19 14.43
C ASP A 240 16.33 -4.38 15.41
N ASP A 241 15.40 -4.32 16.38
CA ASP A 241 15.19 -5.36 17.38
C ASP A 241 14.29 -6.51 16.90
N VAL A 242 13.71 -6.43 15.69
CA VAL A 242 12.80 -7.44 15.15
C VAL A 242 13.57 -8.56 14.46
N CYS A 243 13.27 -9.81 14.83
CA CYS A 243 13.87 -11.01 14.22
C CYS A 243 12.92 -11.77 13.31
N GLY A 244 11.61 -11.48 13.36
CA GLY A 244 10.62 -12.10 12.49
C GLY A 244 9.25 -11.46 12.65
N VAL A 245 8.35 -11.77 11.72
CA VAL A 245 6.98 -11.22 11.69
C VAL A 245 5.97 -12.36 11.71
N LEU A 246 5.05 -12.35 12.67
CA LEU A 246 3.81 -13.13 12.62
C LEU A 246 2.77 -12.32 11.82
N ALA A 247 2.42 -12.81 10.63
CA ALA A 247 1.41 -12.19 9.77
C ALA A 247 0.11 -13.01 9.81
N ILE A 248 -1.02 -12.33 9.97
CA ILE A 248 -2.36 -12.93 10.09
C ILE A 248 -3.24 -12.32 9.01
N GLY A 249 -3.83 -13.15 8.15
CA GLY A 249 -4.47 -12.71 6.91
C GLY A 249 -3.70 -13.23 5.70
N ASP A 250 -4.38 -13.77 4.70
CA ASP A 250 -3.81 -14.08 3.39
C ASP A 250 -3.11 -12.86 2.75
N ASP A 251 -3.86 -11.76 2.58
CA ASP A 251 -3.35 -10.51 2.01
C ASP A 251 -2.29 -9.84 2.89
N THR A 252 -2.48 -9.91 4.22
CA THR A 252 -1.50 -9.40 5.18
C THR A 252 -0.19 -10.17 5.06
N THR A 253 -0.26 -11.49 4.95
CA THR A 253 0.89 -12.37 4.79
C THR A 253 1.60 -12.08 3.48
N ALA A 254 0.86 -11.86 2.38
CA ALA A 254 1.45 -11.50 1.10
C ALA A 254 2.17 -10.14 1.15
N VAL A 255 1.56 -9.12 1.76
CA VAL A 255 2.15 -7.78 1.96
C VAL A 255 3.37 -7.84 2.89
N CYS A 256 3.26 -8.54 4.00
CA CYS A 256 4.35 -8.73 4.95
C CYS A 256 5.51 -9.47 4.29
N GLY A 257 5.23 -10.55 3.56
CA GLY A 257 6.23 -11.24 2.76
C GLY A 257 6.93 -10.26 1.82
N HIS A 258 6.18 -9.59 0.95
CA HIS A 258 6.72 -8.66 -0.04
C HIS A 258 7.69 -7.63 0.57
N ILE A 259 7.29 -6.97 1.66
CA ILE A 259 8.12 -5.95 2.31
C ILE A 259 9.29 -6.59 3.08
N CYS A 260 9.03 -7.65 3.84
CA CYS A 260 10.03 -8.26 4.70
C CYS A 260 11.09 -9.04 3.92
N SER A 261 10.76 -9.50 2.71
CA SER A 261 11.71 -10.03 1.72
C SER A 261 12.84 -9.03 1.49
N HIS A 262 12.51 -7.77 1.19
CA HIS A 262 13.51 -6.71 1.01
C HIS A 262 14.24 -6.40 2.32
N ALA A 263 13.53 -6.38 3.45
CA ALA A 263 14.13 -6.12 4.75
C ALA A 263 15.01 -7.29 5.26
N GLY A 264 14.96 -8.46 4.62
CA GLY A 264 15.59 -9.71 5.10
C GLY A 264 15.03 -10.19 6.44
N ILE A 265 13.73 -9.98 6.70
CA ILE A 265 13.05 -10.41 7.92
C ILE A 265 12.16 -11.61 7.57
N PRO A 266 12.28 -12.76 8.23
CA PRO A 266 11.40 -13.90 7.95
C PRO A 266 9.97 -13.66 8.45
N VAL A 267 9.01 -14.27 7.75
CA VAL A 267 7.58 -14.18 8.06
C VAL A 267 7.05 -15.55 8.44
N PHE A 268 6.33 -15.65 9.56
CA PHE A 268 5.43 -16.75 9.86
C PHE A 268 4.00 -16.31 9.50
N GLY A 269 3.48 -16.78 8.37
CA GLY A 269 2.17 -16.43 7.86
C GLY A 269 1.10 -17.44 8.29
N VAL A 270 -0.03 -16.95 8.78
CA VAL A 270 -1.23 -17.75 9.06
C VAL A 270 -2.33 -17.30 8.10
N VAL A 271 -2.80 -18.23 7.27
CA VAL A 271 -3.75 -17.98 6.17
C VAL A 271 -4.89 -18.99 6.18
N ASP A 272 -6.00 -18.70 5.53
CA ASP A 272 -7.14 -19.63 5.35
C ASP A 272 -7.52 -19.89 3.89
N GLY A 273 -6.75 -19.34 2.95
CA GLY A 273 -6.86 -19.62 1.51
C GLY A 273 -7.80 -18.68 0.78
N ASP A 274 -8.20 -17.56 1.39
CA ASP A 274 -9.09 -16.55 0.80
C ASP A 274 -8.37 -15.38 0.08
N ALA A 275 -7.08 -15.52 -0.22
CA ALA A 275 -6.22 -14.50 -0.83
C ALA A 275 -6.83 -13.74 -2.03
N ASP A 276 -6.67 -12.40 -2.05
CA ASP A 276 -7.18 -11.53 -3.11
C ASP A 276 -6.12 -11.18 -4.19
N ALA A 277 -4.95 -11.84 -4.14
CA ALA A 277 -3.84 -11.68 -5.09
C ALA A 277 -3.41 -10.20 -5.30
N ILE A 278 -3.40 -9.42 -4.22
CA ILE A 278 -3.18 -7.97 -4.27
C ILE A 278 -1.74 -7.53 -4.51
N VAL A 279 -0.80 -8.45 -4.30
CA VAL A 279 0.65 -8.28 -4.47
C VAL A 279 1.27 -9.64 -4.72
N GLU A 280 2.33 -9.68 -5.52
CA GLU A 280 3.18 -10.87 -5.59
C GLU A 280 4.00 -10.96 -4.29
N PRO A 281 3.83 -12.02 -3.48
CA PRO A 281 4.63 -12.19 -2.29
C PRO A 281 6.05 -12.65 -2.66
N GLY A 282 7.00 -12.26 -1.85
CA GLY A 282 8.33 -12.87 -1.79
C GLY A 282 8.66 -13.07 -0.33
N TYR A 283 9.45 -14.07 0.02
CA TYR A 283 9.72 -14.38 1.41
C TYR A 283 11.22 -14.46 1.64
N ALA A 284 11.67 -13.90 2.76
CA ALA A 284 13.06 -14.03 3.20
C ALA A 284 13.34 -15.48 3.66
N PRO A 285 14.59 -15.95 3.60
CA PRO A 285 14.98 -17.21 4.22
C PRO A 285 14.52 -17.32 5.68
N GLY A 286 14.09 -18.51 6.10
CA GLY A 286 13.51 -18.76 7.42
C GLY A 286 12.00 -18.51 7.52
N SER A 287 11.36 -17.99 6.47
CA SER A 287 9.89 -17.81 6.46
C SER A 287 9.13 -19.13 6.37
N VAL A 288 7.96 -19.18 6.99
CA VAL A 288 7.01 -20.31 6.94
C VAL A 288 5.61 -19.75 6.73
N VAL A 289 4.82 -20.35 5.84
CA VAL A 289 3.39 -20.02 5.69
C VAL A 289 2.57 -21.27 5.94
N VAL A 290 1.59 -21.15 6.84
CA VAL A 290 0.68 -22.24 7.21
C VAL A 290 -0.76 -21.85 6.90
N GLU A 291 -1.50 -22.80 6.36
CA GLU A 291 -2.92 -22.69 6.07
C GLU A 291 -3.73 -23.43 7.14
N VAL A 292 -4.76 -22.79 7.67
CA VAL A 292 -5.67 -23.38 8.65
C VAL A 292 -6.52 -24.47 7.99
N ILE A 293 -6.52 -25.68 8.54
CA ILE A 293 -7.33 -26.80 8.01
C ILE A 293 -8.81 -26.64 8.38
N ASP A 294 -9.08 -26.18 9.61
CA ASP A 294 -10.42 -25.96 10.14
C ASP A 294 -10.45 -24.69 11.01
N GLY A 295 -11.34 -23.76 10.67
CA GLY A 295 -11.45 -22.43 11.28
C GLY A 295 -10.97 -21.30 10.38
N ARG A 296 -10.71 -20.13 10.98
CA ARG A 296 -10.22 -18.93 10.29
C ARG A 296 -8.81 -18.58 10.74
N ASP A 297 -8.04 -17.97 9.85
CA ASP A 297 -6.71 -17.45 10.14
C ASP A 297 -6.71 -16.42 11.28
N ASP A 298 -7.72 -15.56 11.33
CA ASP A 298 -8.00 -14.55 12.36
C ASP A 298 -7.96 -15.15 13.77
N ASP A 299 -8.62 -16.31 13.93
CA ASP A 299 -8.82 -16.94 15.23
C ASP A 299 -7.52 -17.62 15.69
N LEU A 300 -6.90 -18.41 14.80
CA LEU A 300 -5.64 -19.09 15.10
C LEU A 300 -4.47 -18.11 15.26
N GLY A 301 -4.36 -17.13 14.38
CA GLY A 301 -3.30 -16.12 14.42
C GLY A 301 -3.32 -15.31 15.71
N ARG A 302 -4.51 -14.87 16.15
CA ARG A 302 -4.67 -14.17 17.44
C ARG A 302 -4.44 -15.09 18.64
N GLU A 303 -4.77 -16.38 18.52
CA GLU A 303 -4.44 -17.38 19.54
C GLU A 303 -2.92 -17.50 19.72
N ILE A 304 -2.17 -17.66 18.61
CA ILE A 304 -0.71 -17.72 18.60
C ILE A 304 -0.13 -16.46 19.23
N ALA A 305 -0.56 -15.28 18.78
CA ALA A 305 -0.07 -14.00 19.27
C ALA A 305 -0.31 -13.79 20.79
N LYS A 306 -1.34 -14.42 21.37
CA LYS A 306 -1.64 -14.36 22.82
C LYS A 306 -0.89 -15.39 23.64
N ARG A 307 -0.63 -16.58 23.09
CA ARG A 307 -0.08 -17.73 23.85
C ARG A 307 1.43 -17.85 23.77
N ARG A 308 2.05 -17.34 22.72
CA ARG A 308 3.50 -17.42 22.50
C ARG A 308 4.20 -16.19 23.05
N ASP A 309 5.43 -16.35 23.53
CA ASP A 309 6.31 -15.21 23.80
C ASP A 309 6.69 -14.54 22.49
N LEU A 310 6.51 -13.22 22.40
CA LEU A 310 6.88 -12.42 21.24
C LEU A 310 8.33 -11.92 21.33
N ARG A 311 9.15 -12.53 22.18
CA ARG A 311 10.61 -12.46 22.12
C ARG A 311 11.19 -13.85 21.88
N ALA A 312 11.96 -13.98 20.81
CA ALA A 312 12.65 -15.20 20.43
C ALA A 312 14.15 -15.06 20.68
N SER A 313 14.75 -16.05 21.36
CA SER A 313 16.22 -16.20 21.38
C SER A 313 16.75 -16.51 19.98
N ARG A 314 16.02 -17.38 19.26
CA ARG A 314 16.23 -17.72 17.86
C ARG A 314 14.90 -17.82 17.14
N TRP A 315 14.82 -17.25 15.94
CA TRP A 315 13.63 -17.29 15.11
C TRP A 315 13.22 -18.72 14.76
N GLU A 316 14.18 -19.57 14.40
CA GLU A 316 13.90 -20.94 13.98
C GLU A 316 13.27 -21.77 15.11
N ASP A 317 13.79 -21.61 16.34
CA ASP A 317 13.26 -22.27 17.54
C ASP A 317 11.82 -21.79 17.83
N TRP A 318 11.57 -20.48 17.71
CA TRP A 318 10.23 -19.91 17.89
C TRP A 318 9.23 -20.47 16.88
N VAL A 319 9.65 -20.63 15.61
CA VAL A 319 8.84 -21.21 14.55
C VAL A 319 8.56 -22.68 14.82
N GLU A 320 9.57 -23.48 15.17
CA GLU A 320 9.42 -24.91 15.45
C GLU A 320 8.47 -25.16 16.62
N GLU A 321 8.66 -24.45 17.72
CA GLU A 321 7.76 -24.53 18.88
C GLU A 321 6.33 -24.09 18.53
N THR A 322 6.18 -23.07 17.68
CA THR A 322 4.86 -22.61 17.23
C THR A 322 4.18 -23.66 16.37
N LEU A 323 4.90 -24.27 15.41
CA LEU A 323 4.39 -25.38 14.58
C LEU A 323 3.96 -26.57 15.45
N ASN A 324 4.76 -26.95 16.45
CA ASN A 324 4.40 -28.03 17.38
C ASN A 324 3.12 -27.71 18.18
N ALA A 325 2.90 -26.45 18.54
CA ALA A 325 1.72 -26.03 19.29
C ALA A 325 0.41 -26.03 18.46
N ILE A 326 0.53 -25.96 17.14
CA ILE A 326 -0.60 -25.95 16.20
C ILE A 326 -0.66 -27.20 15.33
N ASP A 327 0.10 -28.24 15.70
CA ASP A 327 0.17 -29.49 14.96
C ASP A 327 -1.23 -30.11 14.77
N GLY A 328 -1.46 -30.67 13.59
CA GLY A 328 -2.75 -31.21 13.18
C GLY A 328 -3.87 -30.17 12.91
N ARG A 329 -3.66 -28.87 13.19
CA ARG A 329 -4.63 -27.80 12.89
C ARG A 329 -4.31 -27.05 11.59
N VAL A 330 -3.09 -27.20 11.08
CA VAL A 330 -2.60 -26.47 9.91
C VAL A 330 -1.88 -27.37 8.91
N ARG A 331 -1.81 -26.90 7.67
CA ARG A 331 -0.97 -27.43 6.60
C ARG A 331 0.12 -26.43 6.26
N ILE A 332 1.37 -26.88 6.16
CA ILE A 332 2.47 -26.02 5.72
C ILE A 332 2.37 -25.83 4.19
N LEU A 333 2.21 -24.58 3.75
CA LEU A 333 2.22 -24.20 2.33
C LEU A 333 3.61 -23.80 1.85
N LEU A 334 4.40 -23.19 2.74
CA LEU A 334 5.76 -22.75 2.47
C LEU A 334 6.64 -23.01 3.70
N ASP A 335 7.84 -23.54 3.48
CA ASP A 335 8.87 -23.65 4.50
C ASP A 335 10.24 -23.33 3.88
N LEU A 336 10.76 -22.15 4.19
CA LEU A 336 12.05 -21.66 3.73
C LEU A 336 13.12 -21.70 4.84
N ARG A 337 12.90 -22.49 5.90
CA ARG A 337 13.95 -22.75 6.88
C ARG A 337 15.05 -23.57 6.20
N GLU A 338 16.28 -23.08 6.22
CA GLU A 338 17.44 -23.86 5.77
C GLU A 338 17.58 -25.10 6.67
N ARG A 339 17.69 -26.29 6.08
CA ARG A 339 18.06 -27.52 6.80
C ARG A 339 19.58 -27.65 6.87
#